data_AF-A0A923X5D8-F1
#
_entry.id   AF-A0A923X5D8-F1
#
_cell.length_a   1.000
_cell.length_b   1.000
_cell.length_c   1.000
_cell.angle_alpha   90.00
_cell.angle_beta   90.00
_cell.angle_gamma   90.00
#
_symmetry.space_group_name_H-M   'P 1'
#
loop_
_entity.id
_entity.type
_entity.pdbx_description
1 polymer ?
#
loop_
_entity_poly.entity_id
_entity_poly.type
_entity_poly.pdbx_seq_one_letter_code
_entity_poly.pdbx_strand_id
1 'polypeptide(L)' 'QYIEKFRSLADGVIEPEEQERFLDVAQRVGELSGDELTQLSFTVSHDKLGNEGPSSRGIFVPQGALVTA' A
#
# COMPACT_ATOMS: atom_id res chain seq x y z
N GLN A 1 2.56 -8.79 -18.26
CA GLN A 1 2.57 -9.66 -17.07
C GLN A 1 2.65 -8.92 -15.73
N TYR A 2 3.75 -8.23 -15.35
CA TYR A 2 3.82 -7.59 -14.03
C TYR A 2 2.87 -6.41 -13.84
N ILE A 3 2.66 -5.61 -14.89
CA ILE A 3 1.68 -4.51 -14.89
C ILE A 3 0.26 -5.04 -14.70
N GLU A 4 -0.12 -6.09 -15.43
CA GLU A 4 -1.45 -6.71 -15.33
C GLU A 4 -1.68 -7.33 -13.96
N LYS A 5 -0.65 -8.00 -13.41
CA LYS A 5 -0.69 -8.55 -12.05
C LYS A 5 -0.86 -7.43 -11.02
N PHE A 6 -0.15 -6.32 -11.17
CA PHE A 6 -0.32 -5.14 -10.32
C PHE A 6 -1.75 -4.62 -10.38
N ARG A 7 -2.28 -4.36 -11.58
CA ARG A 7 -3.66 -3.87 -11.76
C ARG A 7 -4.68 -4.82 -11.13
N SER A 8 -4.50 -6.13 -11.31
CA SER A 8 -5.38 -7.13 -10.69
C SER A 8 -5.31 -7.16 -9.16
N LEU A 9 -4.15 -6.85 -8.55
CA LEU A 9 -4.00 -6.81 -7.10
C LEU A 9 -4.45 -5.48 -6.50
N ALA A 10 -4.34 -4.39 -7.26
CA ALA A 10 -4.74 -3.05 -6.86
C ALA A 10 -6.23 -2.77 -7.08
N ASP A 11 -6.91 -3.60 -7.87
CA ASP A 11 -8.34 -3.49 -8.16
C ASP A 11 -9.17 -3.44 -6.87
N GLY A 12 -10.03 -2.42 -6.77
CA GLY A 12 -10.85 -2.16 -5.59
C GLY A 12 -10.12 -1.61 -4.35
N VAL A 13 -8.79 -1.46 -4.39
CA VAL A 13 -7.95 -0.91 -3.29
C VAL A 13 -7.43 0.48 -3.62
N ILE A 14 -6.91 0.66 -4.85
CA ILE A 14 -6.33 1.91 -5.36
C ILE A 14 -7.17 2.37 -6.54
N GLU A 15 -7.50 3.66 -6.61
CA GLU A 15 -8.26 4.23 -7.73
C GLU A 15 -7.52 4.04 -9.07
N PRO A 16 -8.20 3.76 -10.19
CA PRO A 16 -7.55 3.50 -11.47
C PRO A 16 -6.60 4.61 -11.93
N GLU A 17 -6.98 5.88 -11.73
CA GLU A 17 -6.13 7.03 -12.09
C GLU A 17 -4.83 7.06 -11.28
N GLU A 18 -4.90 6.70 -10.00
CA GLU A 18 -3.73 6.63 -9.11
C GLU A 18 -2.84 5.42 -9.44
N GLN A 19 -3.43 4.31 -9.88
CA GLN A 19 -2.68 3.15 -10.40
C GLN A 19 -1.86 3.54 -11.64
N GLU A 20 -2.46 4.24 -12.61
CA GLU A 20 -1.76 4.66 -13.83
C GLU A 20 -0.66 5.68 -13.52
N ARG A 21 -0.92 6.66 -12.65
CA ARG A 21 0.10 7.62 -12.18
C ARG A 21 1.28 6.90 -11.53
N PHE A 22 1.02 5.95 -10.62
CA PHE A 22 2.06 5.18 -9.96
C PHE A 22 2.87 4.34 -10.97
N LEU A 23 2.19 3.67 -11.91
CA LEU A 23 2.85 2.83 -12.91
C LEU A 23 3.73 3.63 -13.87
N ASP A 24 3.34 4.84 -14.27
CA ASP A 24 4.19 5.73 -15.07
C ASP A 24 5.52 6.01 -14.36
N VAL A 25 5.44 6.45 -13.09
CA VAL A 25 6.61 6.78 -12.27
C VAL A 25 7.46 5.54 -11.99
N ALA A 26 6.84 4.41 -11.68
CA ALA A 26 7.53 3.15 -11.39
C ALA A 26 8.30 2.60 -12.60
N GLN A 27 7.85 2.88 -13.83
CA GLN A 27 8.53 2.46 -15.05
C GLN A 27 9.77 3.31 -15.37
N ARG A 28 9.80 4.57 -14.93
CA ARG A 28 10.89 5.52 -15.17
C ARG A 28 11.76 5.79 -13.93
N VAL A 29 11.79 4.87 -12.96
CA VAL A 29 12.52 5.02 -11.67
C VAL A 29 13.98 5.44 -11.84
N GLY A 30 14.67 4.92 -12.86
CA GLY A 30 16.07 5.27 -13.12
C GLY A 30 16.29 6.70 -13.63
N GLU A 31 15.22 7.39 -14.01
CA GLU A 31 15.22 8.73 -14.61
C GLU A 31 14.65 9.79 -13.64
N LEU A 32 14.16 9.38 -12.47
CA LEU A 32 13.53 10.28 -11.50
C LEU A 32 14.55 11.22 -10.85
N SER A 33 14.17 12.48 -10.73
CA SER A 33 14.82 13.43 -9.83
C SER A 33 14.46 13.13 -8.37
N GLY A 34 15.24 13.71 -7.43
CA GLY A 34 15.00 13.51 -5.99
C GLY A 34 13.60 13.91 -5.53
N ASP A 35 13.05 14.99 -6.08
CA ASP A 35 11.71 15.47 -5.77
C ASP A 35 10.60 14.52 -6.27
N GLU A 36 10.84 13.82 -7.37
CA GLU A 36 9.89 12.88 -7.96
C GLU A 36 9.84 11.53 -7.23
N LEU A 37 10.81 11.19 -6.39
CA LEU A 37 10.80 9.95 -5.60
C LEU A 37 9.57 9.84 -4.70
N THR A 38 9.02 10.97 -4.26
CA THR A 38 7.79 11.02 -3.47
C THR A 38 6.58 10.45 -4.22
N GLN A 39 6.62 10.46 -5.56
CA GLN A 39 5.58 9.91 -6.43
C GLN A 39 5.60 8.37 -6.49
N LEU A 40 6.61 7.70 -5.91
CA LEU A 40 6.60 6.24 -5.71
C LEU A 40 5.81 5.81 -4.46
N SER A 41 5.14 6.75 -3.80
CA SER A 41 4.09 6.46 -2.84
C SER A 41 2.72 6.63 -3.51
N PHE A 42 1.68 6.02 -2.95
CA PHE A 42 0.30 6.20 -3.40
C PHE A 42 -0.62 6.48 -2.22
N THR A 43 -1.72 7.16 -2.48
CA THR A 43 -2.75 7.44 -1.46
C THR A 43 -3.94 6.53 -1.68
N VAL A 44 -4.44 5.92 -0.61
CA VAL A 44 -5.70 5.15 -0.62
C VAL A 44 -6.80 5.96 0.05
N SER A 45 -8.03 5.80 -0.43
CA SER A 45 -9.18 6.45 0.20
C SER A 45 -9.35 5.95 1.63
N HIS A 46 -9.69 6.85 2.55
CA HIS A 46 -9.90 6.50 3.96
C HIS A 46 -11.02 5.46 4.15
N ASP A 47 -11.98 5.41 3.21
CA ASP A 47 -13.06 4.40 3.20
C ASP A 47 -12.54 2.97 2.94
N LYS A 48 -11.37 2.84 2.30
CA LYS A 48 -10.70 1.55 2.05
C LYS A 48 -9.86 1.10 3.23
N LEU A 49 -9.59 1.98 4.19
CA LEU A 49 -8.92 1.63 5.43
C LEU A 49 -9.95 0.94 6.35
N GLY A 50 -9.62 -0.22 6.90
CA GLY A 50 -10.54 -0.97 7.76
C GLY A 50 -11.10 -0.10 8.89
N ASN A 51 -12.39 -0.25 9.19
CA ASN A 51 -13.11 0.49 10.24
C ASN A 51 -12.74 0.02 11.68
N GLU A 52 -11.72 -0.82 11.79
CA GLU A 52 -11.16 -1.24 13.06
C GLU A 52 -10.29 -0.12 13.62
N GLY A 53 -10.91 0.71 14.47
CA GLY A 53 -10.17 1.40 15.54
C GLY A 53 -9.20 0.41 16.22
N PRO A 54 -8.11 0.91 16.81
CA PRO A 54 -6.87 0.16 17.08
C PRO A 54 -7.20 -1.29 17.45
N SER A 55 -6.87 -2.21 16.54
CA SER A 55 -7.07 -3.65 16.78
C SER A 55 -6.47 -3.95 18.14
N SER A 56 -7.30 -4.33 19.13
CA SER A 56 -6.84 -4.51 20.53
C SER A 56 -5.76 -5.59 20.65
N ARG A 57 -5.53 -6.34 19.56
CA ARG A 57 -4.46 -7.29 19.36
C ARG A 57 -3.65 -6.80 18.14
N GLY A 58 -2.52 -6.14 18.39
CA GLY A 58 -1.64 -5.71 17.31
C GLY A 58 -1.15 -6.91 16.47
N ILE A 59 -0.81 -6.67 15.20
CA ILE A 59 -0.28 -7.69 14.27
C ILE A 59 1.11 -8.21 14.67
N PHE A 60 1.81 -7.49 15.56
CA PHE A 60 3.06 -7.90 16.19
C PHE A 60 2.79 -8.39 17.61
N VAL A 61 2.34 -9.63 17.75
CA VAL A 61 2.27 -10.30 19.05
C VAL A 61 3.56 -11.08 19.27
N PRO A 62 4.37 -10.80 20.31
CA PRO A 62 5.54 -11.62 20.60
C PRO A 62 5.07 -13.05 20.95
N GLN A 63 5.57 -14.05 20.22
CA GLN A 63 5.30 -15.46 20.50
C GLN A 63 5.92 -15.84 21.85
N GLY A 64 5.13 -15.73 22.93
CA GLY A 64 5.59 -16.06 24.28
C GLY A 64 4.82 -15.40 25.42
N ALA A 65 3.98 -14.39 25.17
CA ALA A 65 3.19 -13.77 26.22
C ALA A 65 1.90 -14.56 26.52
N LEU A 66 2.04 -15.81 26.98
CA LEU A 66 1.01 -16.42 27.83
C LEU A 66 1.24 -15.86 29.23
N VAL A 67 0.55 -14.77 29.58
CA VAL A 67 0.46 -14.35 30.98
C VAL A 67 -0.51 -15.31 31.67
N THR A 68 -0.01 -15.96 32.71
CA THR A 68 -0.73 -16.81 33.64
C THR A 68 -1.96 -16.11 34.22
N ALA A 69 -3.01 -16.91 34.43
CA ALA A 69 -4.28 -16.55 35.05
C ALA A 69 -4.13 -15.87 36.43
#